data_AF-A0A0B1S3E5-F1
#
_entry.id   AF-A0A0B1S3E5-F1
#
_cell.length_a   1.000
_cell.length_b   1.000
_cell.length_c   1.000
_cell.angle_alpha   90.00
_cell.angle_beta   90.00
_cell.angle_gamma   90.00
#
_symmetry.space_group_name_H-M   'P 1'
#
loop_
_entity.id
_entity.type
_entity.pdbx_description
1 polymer ?
#
loop_
_entity_poly.entity_id
_entity_poly.type
_entity_poly.pdbx_seq_one_letter_code
_entity_poly.pdbx_strand_id
1 'polypeptide(L)'
;MEKSAQEWLRGATFKEVLGSDASHKSLFVLVEHANGEKGVLLMNKSAFSEKAEDISAIIKSADLTEIMKNDIYGNYDIAIPSNLNLVKSQLIYPANDKVIAKYRQEEKFVIRETAEDYRTITVEYIEKYQMDLKWVYNVLSKNKEADRIIYEDPDPYNGFILAPDIKWDGVTMENLYVLAMIHRRGVRSIRDLTADDLPMLENIRSRSLVTIREKYGVRPDQIRAYFHYQPSFFHLHVHFVSLKYDAPASTTLSAVLLDDVINNLQLVPDYYKKSTLTFTRKASDKLLEMFREAGRCEK
;
A
#
# COMPACT_ATOMS: atom_id res chain seq x y z
N MET A 1 -4.38 2.74 -35.09
CA MET A 1 -4.44 2.23 -33.71
C MET A 1 -5.41 3.03 -32.83
N GLU A 2 -5.43 4.37 -32.84
CA GLU A 2 -6.44 5.13 -32.06
C GLU A 2 -7.89 4.85 -32.48
N LYS A 3 -8.15 4.74 -33.79
CA LYS A 3 -9.50 4.42 -34.30
C LYS A 3 -10.05 3.07 -33.81
N SER A 4 -9.19 2.05 -33.66
CA SER A 4 -9.64 0.70 -33.28
C SER A 4 -10.08 0.62 -31.81
N ALA A 5 -9.43 1.33 -30.89
CA ALA A 5 -9.84 1.34 -29.48
C ALA A 5 -11.15 2.11 -29.26
N GLN A 6 -11.30 3.23 -29.97
CA GLN A 6 -12.52 4.03 -29.91
C GLN A 6 -13.71 3.31 -30.53
N GLU A 7 -13.54 2.65 -31.68
CA GLU A 7 -14.57 1.83 -32.32
C GLU A 7 -14.97 0.64 -31.44
N TRP A 8 -13.97 -0.06 -30.88
CA TRP A 8 -14.21 -1.17 -29.96
C TRP A 8 -15.04 -0.74 -28.74
N LEU A 9 -14.64 0.36 -28.07
CA LEU A 9 -15.32 0.85 -26.88
C LEU A 9 -16.75 1.31 -27.18
N ARG A 10 -17.00 1.93 -28.35
CA ARG A 10 -18.35 2.33 -28.78
C ARG A 10 -19.28 1.14 -28.99
N GLY A 11 -18.74 -0.02 -29.38
CA GLY A 11 -19.50 -1.26 -29.52
C GLY A 11 -19.69 -2.03 -28.22
N ALA A 12 -18.99 -1.66 -27.15
CA ALA A 12 -19.07 -2.31 -25.85
C ALA A 12 -20.19 -1.73 -24.98
N THR A 13 -20.73 -2.56 -24.09
CA THR A 13 -21.77 -2.20 -23.12
C THR A 13 -21.25 -2.37 -21.70
N PHE A 14 -21.69 -1.51 -20.79
CA PHE A 14 -21.40 -1.64 -19.36
C PHE A 14 -21.98 -2.94 -18.80
N LYS A 15 -21.22 -3.62 -17.94
CA LYS A 15 -21.66 -4.85 -17.27
C LYS A 15 -21.67 -4.72 -15.75
N GLU A 16 -20.60 -4.21 -15.17
CA GLU A 16 -20.48 -4.08 -13.72
C GLU A 16 -19.40 -3.05 -13.34
N VAL A 17 -19.54 -2.50 -12.14
CA VAL A 17 -18.45 -1.79 -11.48
C VAL A 17 -17.55 -2.83 -10.83
N LEU A 18 -16.28 -2.86 -11.25
CA LEU A 18 -15.25 -3.71 -10.65
C LEU A 18 -14.72 -3.08 -9.37
N GLY A 19 -14.62 -1.76 -9.30
CA GLY A 19 -14.17 -1.06 -8.11
C GLY A 19 -14.35 0.46 -8.22
N SER A 20 -14.28 1.13 -7.07
CA SER A 20 -14.33 2.58 -6.94
C SER A 20 -13.36 3.04 -5.84
N ASP A 21 -12.61 4.10 -6.10
CA ASP A 21 -11.77 4.76 -5.09
C ASP A 21 -12.19 6.22 -5.01
N ALA A 22 -12.97 6.57 -3.99
CA ALA A 22 -13.44 7.93 -3.78
C ALA A 22 -12.28 8.89 -3.41
N SER A 23 -11.25 8.40 -2.72
CA SER A 23 -10.08 9.19 -2.32
C SER A 23 -9.25 9.60 -3.54
N HIS A 24 -9.13 8.73 -4.54
CA HIS A 24 -8.43 9.00 -5.80
C HIS A 24 -9.36 9.39 -6.97
N LYS A 25 -10.68 9.40 -6.73
CA LYS A 25 -11.72 9.79 -7.69
C LYS A 25 -11.65 8.90 -8.95
N SER A 26 -11.53 7.60 -8.69
CA SER A 26 -11.30 6.56 -9.68
C SER A 26 -12.47 5.58 -9.75
N LEU A 27 -12.81 5.12 -10.95
CA LEU A 27 -13.81 4.09 -11.19
C LEU A 27 -13.26 3.05 -12.18
N PHE A 28 -13.48 1.78 -11.88
CA PHE A 28 -13.04 0.64 -12.68
C PHE A 28 -14.29 -0.13 -13.08
N VAL A 29 -14.51 -0.32 -14.38
CA VAL A 29 -15.73 -0.99 -14.88
C VAL A 29 -15.39 -2.11 -15.86
N LEU A 30 -16.19 -3.18 -15.81
CA LEU A 30 -16.21 -4.20 -16.85
C LEU A 30 -17.14 -3.74 -17.97
N VAL A 31 -16.65 -3.83 -19.20
CA VAL A 31 -17.43 -3.67 -20.42
C VAL A 31 -17.34 -4.92 -21.26
N GLU A 32 -18.35 -5.16 -22.08
CA GLU A 32 -18.43 -6.35 -22.94
C GLU A 32 -19.08 -6.00 -24.27
N HIS A 33 -18.47 -6.50 -25.33
CA HIS A 33 -18.92 -6.35 -26.71
C HIS A 33 -19.93 -7.45 -27.07
N ALA A 34 -20.78 -7.22 -28.09
CA ALA A 34 -21.86 -8.14 -28.47
C ALA A 34 -21.37 -9.55 -28.91
N ASN A 35 -20.10 -9.68 -29.27
CA ASN A 35 -19.44 -10.95 -29.61
C ASN A 35 -18.89 -11.71 -28.39
N GLY A 36 -19.14 -11.23 -27.17
CA GLY A 36 -18.67 -11.82 -25.90
C GLY A 36 -17.27 -11.38 -25.47
N GLU A 37 -16.60 -10.52 -26.24
CA GLU A 37 -15.28 -10.00 -25.88
C GLU A 37 -15.38 -8.99 -24.74
N LYS A 38 -14.60 -9.19 -23.67
CA LYS A 38 -14.62 -8.35 -22.47
C LYS A 38 -13.47 -7.34 -22.47
N GLY A 39 -13.67 -6.22 -21.77
CA GLY A 39 -12.64 -5.21 -21.52
C GLY A 39 -12.81 -4.55 -20.16
N VAL A 40 -11.71 -4.01 -19.63
CA VAL A 40 -11.72 -3.23 -18.38
C VAL A 40 -11.44 -1.78 -18.71
N LEU A 41 -12.33 -0.87 -18.32
CA LEU A 41 -12.16 0.57 -18.45
C LEU A 41 -11.90 1.19 -17.08
N LEU A 42 -10.74 1.83 -16.95
CA LEU A 42 -10.34 2.61 -15.80
C LEU A 42 -10.60 4.07 -16.10
N MET A 43 -11.19 4.81 -15.18
CA MET A 43 -11.50 6.23 -15.30
C MET A 43 -11.06 6.94 -14.04
N ASN A 44 -10.27 8.00 -14.15
CA ASN A 44 -9.81 8.81 -13.03
C ASN A 44 -10.08 10.27 -13.33
N LYS A 45 -10.58 11.02 -12.35
CA LYS A 45 -10.53 12.49 -12.45
C LYS A 45 -9.08 12.94 -12.46
N SER A 46 -8.75 13.87 -13.35
CA SER A 46 -7.42 14.44 -13.44
C SER A 46 -7.17 15.37 -12.25
N ALA A 47 -5.92 15.46 -11.79
CA ALA A 47 -5.53 16.52 -10.87
C ALA A 47 -5.76 17.89 -11.52
N PHE A 48 -6.03 18.90 -10.69
CA PHE A 48 -6.15 20.27 -11.19
C PHE A 48 -4.80 20.73 -11.77
N SER A 49 -4.88 21.52 -12.84
CA SER A 49 -3.72 22.23 -13.36
C SER A 49 -3.28 23.29 -12.35
N GLU A 50 -1.98 23.37 -12.07
CA GLU A 50 -1.38 24.42 -11.26
C GLU A 50 -1.01 25.67 -12.08
N LYS A 51 -1.32 25.69 -13.38
CA LYS A 51 -1.06 26.85 -14.24
C LYS A 51 -2.04 27.97 -13.93
N ALA A 52 -1.52 29.18 -13.76
CA ALA A 52 -2.32 30.35 -13.45
C ALA A 52 -3.39 30.65 -14.51
N GLU A 53 -3.11 30.39 -15.80
CA GLU A 53 -4.10 30.62 -16.86
C GLU A 53 -5.30 29.68 -16.74
N ASP A 54 -5.06 28.39 -16.48
CA ASP A 54 -6.12 27.38 -16.33
C ASP A 54 -6.97 27.66 -15.09
N ILE A 55 -6.33 28.01 -13.96
CA ILE A 55 -7.01 28.40 -12.72
C ILE A 55 -7.88 29.64 -12.96
N SER A 56 -7.33 30.66 -13.64
CA SER A 56 -8.06 31.88 -13.98
C SER A 56 -9.25 31.60 -14.89
N ALA A 57 -9.10 30.68 -15.84
CA ALA A 57 -10.19 30.27 -16.72
C ALA A 57 -11.30 29.58 -15.91
N ILE A 58 -10.96 28.66 -15.00
CA ILE A 58 -11.93 28.01 -14.10
C ILE A 58 -12.69 29.05 -13.29
N ILE A 59 -11.99 29.96 -12.60
CA ILE A 59 -12.64 30.97 -11.75
C ILE A 59 -13.61 31.86 -12.54
N LYS A 60 -13.22 32.29 -13.75
CA LYS A 60 -14.05 33.17 -14.59
C LYS A 60 -15.24 32.47 -15.24
N SER A 61 -15.17 31.16 -15.46
CA SER A 61 -16.21 30.39 -16.16
C SER A 61 -17.01 29.48 -15.23
N ALA A 62 -16.67 29.45 -13.94
CA ALA A 62 -17.34 28.64 -12.94
C ALA A 62 -18.82 29.00 -12.85
N ASP A 63 -19.67 28.00 -13.10
CA ASP A 63 -21.09 28.06 -12.80
C ASP A 63 -21.34 27.34 -11.47
N LEU A 64 -21.65 28.11 -10.42
CA LEU A 64 -21.76 27.64 -9.04
C LEU A 64 -23.21 27.28 -8.71
N THR A 65 -23.40 26.09 -8.17
CA THR A 65 -24.65 25.69 -7.50
C THR A 65 -24.39 25.56 -6.00
N GLU A 66 -25.01 26.40 -5.17
CA GLU A 66 -24.86 26.34 -3.72
C GLU A 66 -25.53 25.10 -3.13
N ILE A 67 -24.78 24.33 -2.33
CA ILE A 67 -25.28 23.15 -1.60
C ILE A 67 -25.61 23.56 -0.16
N MET A 68 -24.71 24.28 0.50
CA MET A 68 -24.86 24.73 1.87
C MET A 68 -24.00 25.97 2.11
N LYS A 69 -24.47 26.89 2.96
CA LYS A 69 -23.67 28.02 3.45
C LYS A 69 -23.89 28.23 4.94
N ASN A 70 -22.79 28.40 5.66
CA ASN A 70 -22.78 28.81 7.06
C ASN A 70 -21.73 29.91 7.27
N ASP A 71 -22.20 31.13 7.53
CA ASP A 71 -21.37 32.33 7.65
C ASP A 71 -20.44 32.52 6.43
N ILE A 72 -19.12 32.46 6.64
CA ILE A 72 -18.10 32.58 5.59
C ILE A 72 -17.79 31.26 4.87
N TYR A 73 -18.35 30.13 5.31
CA TYR A 73 -18.08 28.80 4.74
C TYR A 73 -19.24 28.35 3.85
N GLY A 74 -18.99 28.29 2.54
CA GLY A 74 -19.95 27.75 1.57
C GLY A 74 -19.43 26.48 0.89
N ASN A 75 -20.34 25.56 0.59
CA ASN A 75 -20.11 24.35 -0.18
C ASN A 75 -20.91 24.46 -1.49
N TYR A 76 -20.25 24.22 -2.62
CA TYR A 76 -20.78 24.47 -3.96
C TYR A 76 -20.39 23.33 -4.91
N ASP A 77 -21.31 22.96 -5.80
CA ASP A 77 -20.94 22.27 -7.03
C ASP A 77 -20.50 23.31 -8.08
N ILE A 78 -19.43 23.01 -8.81
CA ILE A 78 -18.90 23.89 -9.86
C ILE A 78 -18.84 23.14 -11.19
N ALA A 79 -19.56 23.64 -12.19
CA ALA A 79 -19.34 23.23 -13.56
C ALA A 79 -18.18 24.05 -14.16
N ILE A 80 -17.17 23.35 -14.69
CA ILE A 80 -15.96 23.96 -15.29
C ILE A 80 -15.88 23.61 -16.80
N PRO A 81 -15.06 24.33 -17.59
CA PRO A 81 -14.89 24.07 -19.01
C PRO A 81 -14.47 22.63 -19.29
N SER A 82 -15.04 22.03 -20.35
CA SER A 82 -14.85 20.61 -20.67
C SER A 82 -13.40 20.22 -20.96
N ASN A 83 -12.61 21.11 -21.54
CA ASN A 83 -11.18 20.91 -21.80
C ASN A 83 -10.35 20.85 -20.50
N LEU A 84 -10.86 21.39 -19.39
CA LEU A 84 -10.23 21.37 -18.06
C LEU A 84 -10.80 20.28 -17.14
N ASN A 85 -11.87 19.59 -17.57
CA ASN A 85 -12.53 18.51 -16.81
C ASN A 85 -12.31 17.13 -17.44
N LEU A 86 -11.13 16.89 -18.02
CA LEU A 86 -10.82 15.64 -18.70
C LEU A 86 -10.69 14.48 -17.70
N VAL A 87 -11.26 13.33 -18.09
CA VAL A 87 -11.09 12.06 -17.38
C VAL A 87 -9.89 11.33 -17.96
N LYS A 88 -8.92 10.98 -17.12
CA LYS A 88 -7.79 10.14 -17.52
C LYS A 88 -8.24 8.69 -17.51
N SER A 89 -8.28 8.06 -18.67
CA SER A 89 -8.77 6.70 -18.84
C SER A 89 -7.72 5.72 -19.37
N GLN A 90 -7.88 4.44 -19.01
CA GLN A 90 -7.15 3.33 -19.60
C GLN A 90 -8.14 2.23 -19.98
N LEU A 91 -8.06 1.74 -21.22
CA LEU A 91 -8.87 0.64 -21.71
C LEU A 91 -7.98 -0.60 -21.93
N ILE A 92 -8.36 -1.72 -21.32
CA ILE A 92 -7.66 -3.00 -21.45
C ILE A 92 -8.60 -3.99 -22.12
N TYR A 93 -8.28 -4.39 -23.34
CA TYR A 93 -9.10 -5.31 -24.15
C TYR A 93 -8.22 -6.08 -25.16
N PRO A 94 -8.53 -7.36 -25.43
CA PRO A 94 -9.46 -8.21 -24.69
C PRO A 94 -8.97 -8.53 -23.26
N ALA A 95 -9.88 -8.51 -22.29
CA ALA A 95 -9.60 -8.84 -20.90
C ALA A 95 -10.08 -10.26 -20.56
N ASN A 96 -9.18 -11.09 -20.03
CA ASN A 96 -9.53 -12.40 -19.48
C ASN A 96 -9.91 -12.31 -18.00
N ASP A 97 -10.39 -13.43 -17.42
CA ASP A 97 -10.86 -13.46 -16.02
C ASP A 97 -9.77 -13.07 -15.01
N LYS A 98 -8.47 -13.32 -15.31
CA LYS A 98 -7.36 -12.90 -14.45
C LYS A 98 -7.21 -11.37 -14.41
N VAL A 99 -7.34 -10.71 -15.57
CA VAL A 99 -7.31 -9.24 -15.65
C VAL A 99 -8.52 -8.64 -14.93
N ILE A 100 -9.70 -9.22 -15.13
CA ILE A 100 -10.93 -8.77 -14.47
C ILE A 100 -10.81 -8.89 -12.95
N ALA A 101 -10.37 -10.05 -12.46
CA ALA A 101 -10.16 -10.28 -11.03
C ALA A 101 -9.13 -9.32 -10.41
N LYS A 102 -8.09 -8.92 -11.15
CA LYS A 102 -7.09 -7.94 -10.68
C LYS A 102 -7.70 -6.57 -10.36
N TYR A 103 -8.66 -6.11 -11.15
CA TYR A 103 -9.29 -4.79 -10.98
C TYR A 103 -10.57 -4.83 -10.16
N ARG A 104 -11.09 -6.03 -9.86
CA ARG A 104 -12.20 -6.18 -8.94
C ARG A 104 -11.75 -5.87 -7.53
N GLN A 105 -12.34 -4.83 -6.95
CA GLN A 105 -12.21 -4.56 -5.53
C GLN A 105 -13.01 -5.57 -4.73
N GLU A 106 -12.45 -5.94 -3.60
CA GLU A 106 -13.06 -6.84 -2.65
C GLU A 106 -13.28 -6.12 -1.34
N GLU A 107 -14.36 -6.49 -0.65
CA GLU A 107 -14.60 -6.07 0.71
C GLU A 107 -13.43 -6.51 1.61
N LYS A 108 -13.10 -5.66 2.58
CA LYS A 108 -12.08 -5.93 3.58
C LYS A 108 -12.74 -6.07 4.93
N PHE A 109 -12.31 -7.07 5.68
CA PHE A 109 -12.82 -7.42 6.99
C PHE A 109 -11.72 -7.19 8.02
N VAL A 110 -12.10 -6.61 9.15
CA VAL A 110 -11.20 -6.37 10.29
C VAL A 110 -11.10 -7.64 11.11
N ILE A 111 -9.88 -8.07 11.39
CA ILE A 111 -9.55 -9.19 12.27
C ILE A 111 -8.86 -8.62 13.51
N ARG A 112 -9.30 -9.05 14.70
CA ARG A 112 -8.68 -8.74 15.99
C ARG A 112 -8.04 -10.02 16.54
N GLU A 113 -6.80 -10.26 16.16
CA GLU A 113 -6.10 -11.50 16.49
C GLU A 113 -5.48 -11.42 17.89
N THR A 114 -5.90 -12.31 18.79
CA THR A 114 -5.26 -12.49 20.09
C THR A 114 -3.94 -13.24 19.97
N ALA A 115 -3.13 -13.26 21.04
CA ALA A 115 -1.93 -14.09 21.08
C ALA A 115 -2.20 -15.58 20.85
N GLU A 116 -3.37 -16.07 21.27
CA GLU A 116 -3.77 -17.46 21.06
C GLU A 116 -4.17 -17.74 19.62
N ASP A 117 -4.94 -16.82 19.01
CA ASP A 117 -5.30 -16.93 17.59
C ASP A 117 -4.06 -16.90 16.69
N TYR A 118 -3.05 -16.09 17.05
CA TYR A 118 -1.78 -16.11 16.33
C TYR A 118 -1.14 -17.51 16.35
N ARG A 119 -1.03 -18.12 17.54
CA ARG A 119 -0.39 -19.45 17.70
C ARG A 119 -1.18 -20.56 17.02
N THR A 120 -2.51 -20.51 17.07
CA THR A 120 -3.37 -21.62 16.62
C THR A 120 -3.87 -21.48 15.20
N ILE A 121 -3.93 -20.27 14.63
CA ILE A 121 -4.47 -20.01 13.29
C ILE A 121 -3.40 -19.42 12.39
N THR A 122 -2.79 -18.30 12.80
CA THR A 122 -1.88 -17.56 11.92
C THR A 122 -0.56 -18.28 11.70
N VAL A 123 0.00 -18.94 12.73
CA VAL A 123 1.21 -19.76 12.55
C VAL A 123 0.95 -20.91 11.59
N GLU A 124 -0.19 -21.60 11.69
CA GLU A 124 -0.58 -22.64 10.74
C GLU A 124 -0.72 -22.07 9.32
N TYR A 125 -1.29 -20.88 9.17
CA TYR A 125 -1.36 -20.20 7.88
C TYR A 125 0.04 -19.92 7.31
N ILE A 126 0.96 -19.40 8.13
CA ILE A 126 2.34 -19.11 7.71
C ILE A 126 3.03 -20.40 7.24
N GLU A 127 2.91 -21.49 7.99
CA GLU A 127 3.53 -22.77 7.66
C GLU A 127 3.01 -23.36 6.35
N LYS A 128 1.70 -23.22 6.07
CA LYS A 128 1.06 -23.80 4.88
C LYS A 128 1.10 -22.91 3.65
N TYR A 129 0.97 -21.59 3.81
CA TYR A 129 0.63 -20.67 2.71
C TYR A 129 1.62 -19.53 2.50
N GLN A 130 2.65 -19.38 3.33
CA GLN A 130 3.64 -18.33 3.09
C GLN A 130 4.32 -18.51 1.73
N MET A 131 4.63 -17.38 1.09
CA MET A 131 5.46 -17.36 -0.11
C MET A 131 6.89 -17.78 0.17
N ASP A 132 7.57 -18.33 -0.85
CA ASP A 132 9.00 -18.61 -0.79
C ASP A 132 9.81 -17.32 -0.54
N LEU A 133 10.68 -17.36 0.47
CA LEU A 133 11.57 -16.27 0.87
C LEU A 133 12.92 -16.29 0.12
N LYS A 134 13.11 -17.17 -0.87
CA LYS A 134 14.35 -17.26 -1.66
C LYS A 134 14.79 -15.92 -2.23
N TRP A 135 13.87 -15.08 -2.69
CA TRP A 135 14.20 -13.76 -3.20
C TRP A 135 14.82 -12.86 -2.11
N VAL A 136 14.27 -12.87 -0.89
CA VAL A 136 14.80 -12.14 0.27
C VAL A 136 16.24 -12.60 0.54
N TYR A 137 16.45 -13.93 0.58
CA TYR A 137 17.78 -14.48 0.84
C TYR A 137 18.77 -14.19 -0.28
N ASN A 138 18.34 -14.08 -1.53
CA ASN A 138 19.21 -13.66 -2.63
C ASN A 138 19.67 -12.20 -2.47
N VAL A 139 18.83 -11.31 -1.97
CA VAL A 139 19.21 -9.93 -1.65
C VAL A 139 20.17 -9.90 -0.46
N LEU A 140 19.83 -10.57 0.64
CA LEU A 140 20.66 -10.64 1.85
C LEU A 140 22.05 -11.25 1.60
N SER A 141 22.15 -12.19 0.65
CA SER A 141 23.43 -12.79 0.22
C SER A 141 24.11 -12.04 -0.93
N LYS A 142 23.56 -10.91 -1.38
CA LYS A 142 24.05 -10.11 -2.52
C LYS A 142 24.13 -10.87 -3.86
N ASN A 143 23.43 -11.99 -3.98
CA ASN A 143 23.31 -12.73 -5.23
C ASN A 143 22.38 -12.04 -6.23
N LYS A 144 21.47 -11.19 -5.76
CA LYS A 144 20.58 -10.35 -6.55
C LYS A 144 20.44 -8.96 -5.93
N GLU A 145 20.24 -7.94 -6.77
CA GLU A 145 19.97 -6.55 -6.38
C GLU A 145 21.04 -5.91 -5.48
N ALA A 146 22.27 -6.43 -5.50
CA ALA A 146 23.37 -5.92 -4.68
C ALA A 146 23.72 -4.46 -5.01
N ASP A 147 23.57 -4.06 -6.27
CA ASP A 147 23.77 -2.71 -6.79
C ASP A 147 22.72 -1.70 -6.27
N ARG A 148 21.55 -2.19 -5.82
CA ARG A 148 20.47 -1.35 -5.28
C ARG A 148 20.64 -1.07 -3.79
N ILE A 149 21.52 -1.79 -3.10
CA ILE A 149 21.76 -1.60 -1.66
C ILE A 149 22.34 -0.19 -1.43
N ILE A 150 21.72 0.54 -0.50
CA ILE A 150 22.15 1.90 -0.16
C ILE A 150 22.85 1.99 1.19
N TYR A 151 22.63 1.02 2.05
CA TYR A 151 23.32 0.84 3.32
C TYR A 151 23.24 -0.64 3.72
N GLU A 152 24.28 -1.11 4.40
CA GLU A 152 24.28 -2.42 5.05
C GLU A 152 25.05 -2.33 6.36
N ASP A 153 24.45 -2.87 7.41
CA ASP A 153 25.15 -3.28 8.62
C ASP A 153 25.28 -4.80 8.58
N PRO A 154 26.49 -5.37 8.44
CA PRO A 154 26.68 -6.80 8.20
C PRO A 154 26.53 -7.67 9.46
N ASP A 155 26.24 -7.08 10.63
CA ASP A 155 26.06 -7.86 11.86
C ASP A 155 24.95 -8.91 11.68
N PRO A 156 25.21 -10.20 11.99
CA PRO A 156 24.26 -11.27 11.70
C PRO A 156 23.01 -11.27 12.61
N TYR A 157 23.03 -10.51 13.71
CA TYR A 157 21.95 -10.49 14.70
C TYR A 157 21.17 -9.16 14.71
N ASN A 158 21.88 -8.04 14.68
CA ASN A 158 21.36 -6.67 14.77
C ASN A 158 21.54 -5.86 13.48
N GLY A 159 22.20 -6.44 12.47
CA GLY A 159 22.44 -5.84 11.18
C GLY A 159 21.29 -6.03 10.19
N PHE A 160 21.33 -5.24 9.13
CA PHE A 160 20.28 -5.18 8.10
C PHE A 160 20.80 -4.59 6.79
N ILE A 161 20.10 -4.86 5.70
CA ILE A 161 20.25 -4.18 4.41
C ILE A 161 19.15 -3.15 4.25
N LEU A 162 19.51 -1.98 3.72
CA LEU A 162 18.58 -0.95 3.27
C LEU A 162 18.66 -0.82 1.74
N ALA A 163 17.51 -0.91 1.05
CA ALA A 163 17.43 -0.80 -0.40
C ALA A 163 16.11 -0.16 -0.87
N PRO A 164 16.07 0.51 -2.04
CA PRO A 164 14.83 1.02 -2.63
C PRO A 164 13.81 -0.10 -2.83
N ASP A 165 12.55 0.14 -2.45
CA ASP A 165 11.47 -0.80 -2.72
C ASP A 165 11.21 -0.88 -4.24
N ILE A 166 10.72 -2.01 -4.73
CA ILE A 166 10.37 -2.18 -6.15
C ILE A 166 9.30 -1.19 -6.64
N LYS A 167 8.52 -0.61 -5.72
CA LYS A 167 7.50 0.40 -6.03
C LYS A 167 8.07 1.79 -6.31
N TRP A 168 9.37 2.02 -6.08
CA TRP A 168 10.01 3.32 -6.28
C TRP A 168 11.07 3.25 -7.38
N ASP A 169 11.01 4.22 -8.29
CA ASP A 169 11.92 4.35 -9.44
C ASP A 169 13.27 4.99 -9.06
N GLY A 170 13.40 5.52 -7.84
CA GLY A 170 14.59 6.20 -7.37
C GLY A 170 14.74 7.64 -7.89
N VAL A 171 13.73 8.17 -8.59
CA VAL A 171 13.80 9.49 -9.25
C VAL A 171 13.02 10.53 -8.46
N THR A 172 11.74 10.25 -8.17
CA THR A 172 10.88 11.25 -7.52
C THR A 172 11.00 11.12 -6.00
N MET A 173 11.42 12.17 -5.30
CA MET A 173 11.58 12.07 -3.83
C MET A 173 10.24 12.08 -3.10
N GLU A 174 9.20 12.63 -3.72
CA GLU A 174 7.87 12.70 -3.11
C GLU A 174 7.25 11.32 -2.89
N ASN A 175 7.57 10.35 -3.75
CA ASN A 175 7.19 8.95 -3.62
C ASN A 175 8.34 8.05 -3.11
N LEU A 176 9.35 8.62 -2.43
CA LEU A 176 10.46 7.85 -1.87
C LEU A 176 9.95 6.69 -1.03
N TYR A 177 10.46 5.49 -1.34
CA TYR A 177 10.14 4.25 -0.67
C TYR A 177 11.38 3.37 -0.58
N VAL A 178 11.86 3.18 0.65
CA VAL A 178 13.01 2.33 0.96
C VAL A 178 12.59 1.26 1.97
N LEU A 179 13.21 0.08 1.87
CA LEU A 179 12.93 -1.09 2.69
C LEU A 179 14.18 -1.53 3.45
N ALA A 180 14.08 -1.68 4.77
CA ALA A 180 15.10 -2.30 5.60
C ALA A 180 14.76 -3.77 5.84
N MET A 181 15.69 -4.70 5.57
CA MET A 181 15.53 -6.14 5.78
C MET A 181 16.65 -6.66 6.67
N ILE A 182 16.28 -7.31 7.78
CA ILE A 182 17.26 -7.78 8.76
C ILE A 182 18.07 -8.97 8.23
N HIS A 183 19.33 -9.13 8.67
CA HIS A 183 20.11 -10.32 8.32
C HIS A 183 19.63 -11.57 9.08
N ARG A 184 19.26 -11.39 10.35
CA ARG A 184 18.80 -12.47 11.23
C ARG A 184 17.58 -13.17 10.62
N ARG A 185 17.65 -14.49 10.51
CA ARG A 185 16.54 -15.32 10.00
C ARG A 185 15.59 -15.73 11.12
N GLY A 186 14.37 -16.06 10.76
CA GLY A 186 13.38 -16.65 11.67
C GLY A 186 12.54 -15.64 12.47
N VAL A 187 12.78 -14.33 12.31
CA VAL A 187 11.88 -13.29 12.83
C VAL A 187 10.86 -12.98 11.74
N ARG A 188 9.62 -13.43 11.90
CA ARG A 188 8.62 -13.43 10.83
C ARG A 188 7.87 -12.11 10.72
N SER A 189 7.59 -11.47 11.84
CA SER A 189 6.85 -10.20 11.94
C SER A 189 7.05 -9.58 13.32
N ILE A 190 6.35 -8.48 13.61
CA ILE A 190 6.36 -7.84 14.94
C ILE A 190 5.92 -8.79 16.08
N ARG A 191 5.16 -9.86 15.78
CA ARG A 191 4.77 -10.89 16.77
C ARG A 191 5.94 -11.60 17.43
N ASP A 192 7.06 -11.73 16.72
CA ASP A 192 8.25 -12.43 17.21
C ASP A 192 9.18 -11.50 18.01
N LEU A 193 8.94 -10.18 17.99
CA LEU A 193 9.81 -9.20 18.63
C LEU A 193 9.68 -9.20 20.16
N THR A 194 10.82 -8.93 20.81
CA THR A 194 11.01 -8.80 22.26
C THR A 194 11.95 -7.64 22.57
N ALA A 195 12.14 -7.32 23.86
CA ALA A 195 13.12 -6.32 24.30
C ALA A 195 14.56 -6.64 23.85
N ASP A 196 14.92 -7.91 23.67
CA ASP A 196 16.24 -8.32 23.19
C ASP A 196 16.51 -7.83 21.75
N ASP A 197 15.45 -7.50 21.00
CA ASP A 197 15.53 -7.01 19.64
C ASP A 197 15.64 -5.48 19.56
N LEU A 198 15.57 -4.75 20.69
CA LEU A 198 15.69 -3.29 20.72
C LEU A 198 16.98 -2.76 20.05
N PRO A 199 18.17 -3.34 20.26
CA PRO A 199 19.38 -2.88 19.58
C PRO A 199 19.27 -2.93 18.05
N MET A 200 18.68 -4.00 17.51
CA MET A 200 18.41 -4.13 16.07
C MET A 200 17.42 -3.06 15.60
N LEU A 201 16.32 -2.85 16.31
CA LEU A 201 15.27 -1.88 15.94
C LEU A 201 15.79 -0.44 15.96
N GLU A 202 16.56 -0.07 16.98
CA GLU A 202 17.19 1.25 17.11
C GLU A 202 18.27 1.47 16.05
N ASN A 203 19.03 0.43 15.70
CA ASN A 203 19.99 0.45 14.60
C ASN A 203 19.28 0.70 13.26
N ILE A 204 18.22 -0.06 12.96
CA ILE A 204 17.41 0.12 11.75
C ILE A 204 16.88 1.55 11.67
N ARG A 205 16.28 2.06 12.74
CA ARG A 205 15.75 3.44 12.80
C ARG A 205 16.84 4.47 12.49
N SER A 206 17.91 4.46 13.29
CA SER A 206 18.94 5.50 13.25
C SER A 206 19.71 5.49 11.94
N ARG A 207 20.23 4.33 11.53
CA ARG A 207 21.04 4.20 10.32
C ARG A 207 20.25 4.43 9.05
N SER A 208 18.98 4.00 9.00
CA SER A 208 18.16 4.25 7.81
C SER A 208 17.83 5.73 7.64
N LEU A 209 17.46 6.43 8.71
CA LEU A 209 17.13 7.85 8.63
C LEU A 209 18.36 8.72 8.30
N VAL A 210 19.55 8.36 8.81
CA VAL A 210 20.82 8.99 8.41
C VAL A 210 21.11 8.74 6.93
N THR A 211 21.06 7.48 6.49
CA THR A 211 21.33 7.10 5.10
C THR A 211 20.38 7.80 4.12
N ILE A 212 19.08 7.82 4.42
CA ILE A 212 18.07 8.48 3.58
C ILE A 212 18.37 9.98 3.46
N ARG A 213 18.74 10.64 4.56
CA ARG A 213 19.11 12.05 4.55
C ARG A 213 20.35 12.30 3.70
N GLU A 214 21.40 11.52 3.91
CA GLU A 214 22.68 11.68 3.20
C GLU A 214 22.57 11.41 1.71
N LYS A 215 21.82 10.36 1.33
CA LYS A 215 21.71 9.93 -0.06
C LYS A 215 20.68 10.70 -0.87
N TYR A 216 19.59 11.12 -0.25
CA TYR A 216 18.42 11.68 -0.94
C TYR A 216 18.03 13.10 -0.47
N GLY A 217 18.69 13.64 0.56
CA GLY A 217 18.37 14.97 1.09
C GLY A 217 17.03 15.08 1.81
N VAL A 218 16.32 13.96 2.04
CA VAL A 218 15.02 13.96 2.71
C VAL A 218 15.23 13.98 4.22
N ARG A 219 14.56 14.90 4.91
CA ARG A 219 14.68 15.02 6.36
C ARG A 219 14.01 13.83 7.06
N PRO A 220 14.58 13.30 8.16
CA PRO A 220 13.99 12.19 8.90
C PRO A 220 12.58 12.43 9.43
N ASP A 221 12.23 13.66 9.79
CA ASP A 221 10.87 14.03 10.20
C ASP A 221 9.89 14.15 9.03
N GLN A 222 10.35 13.91 7.80
CA GLN A 222 9.53 13.75 6.60
C GLN A 222 9.41 12.29 6.16
N ILE A 223 9.83 11.35 7.00
CA ILE A 223 9.77 9.90 6.74
C ILE A 223 8.84 9.21 7.73
N ARG A 224 7.89 8.45 7.20
CA ARG A 224 7.10 7.46 7.94
C ARG A 224 7.89 6.15 7.97
N ALA A 225 8.23 5.67 9.17
CA ALA A 225 8.88 4.38 9.38
C ALA A 225 7.92 3.40 10.06
N TYR A 226 7.63 2.26 9.43
CA TYR A 226 6.61 1.33 9.93
C TYR A 226 6.80 -0.12 9.47
N PHE A 227 6.21 -1.05 10.22
CA PHE A 227 6.03 -2.45 9.84
C PHE A 227 4.66 -2.66 9.24
N HIS A 228 4.53 -3.63 8.33
CA HIS A 228 3.22 -4.18 8.02
C HIS A 228 2.82 -5.25 9.04
N TYR A 229 1.54 -5.22 9.45
CA TYR A 229 0.89 -6.33 10.14
C TYR A 229 -0.48 -6.60 9.53
N GLN A 230 -0.73 -7.75 8.90
CA GLN A 230 0.23 -8.82 8.56
C GLN A 230 1.17 -8.41 7.41
N PRO A 231 2.44 -8.86 7.39
CA PRO A 231 3.38 -8.54 6.33
C PRO A 231 3.05 -9.26 5.01
N SER A 232 3.58 -8.76 3.90
CA SER A 232 3.45 -9.42 2.58
C SER A 232 4.34 -10.67 2.45
N PHE A 233 5.38 -10.77 3.28
CA PHE A 233 6.26 -11.93 3.40
C PHE A 233 6.80 -12.02 4.83
N PHE A 234 6.97 -13.23 5.35
CA PHE A 234 7.27 -13.47 6.77
C PHE A 234 8.77 -13.50 7.06
N HIS A 235 9.44 -12.40 6.74
CA HIS A 235 10.81 -12.06 7.18
C HIS A 235 10.80 -10.59 7.58
N LEU A 236 11.15 -10.26 8.81
CA LEU A 236 10.96 -8.92 9.37
C LEU A 236 11.62 -7.84 8.49
N HIS A 237 10.84 -6.82 8.17
CA HIS A 237 11.27 -5.69 7.38
C HIS A 237 10.55 -4.40 7.81
N VAL A 238 11.21 -3.27 7.59
CA VAL A 238 10.68 -1.94 7.91
C VAL A 238 10.59 -1.10 6.65
N HIS A 239 9.43 -0.47 6.44
CA HIS A 239 9.19 0.48 5.36
C HIS A 239 9.57 1.88 5.82
N PHE A 240 10.37 2.58 5.01
CA PHE A 240 10.69 4.00 5.16
C PHE A 240 10.14 4.75 3.95
N VAL A 241 9.13 5.57 4.19
CA VAL A 241 8.33 6.17 3.13
C VAL A 241 8.21 7.68 3.34
N SER A 242 8.36 8.47 2.27
CA SER A 242 8.09 9.91 2.31
C SER A 242 6.67 10.20 2.82
N LEU A 243 6.52 11.18 3.72
CA LEU A 243 5.20 11.63 4.19
C LEU A 243 4.31 12.20 3.08
N LYS A 244 4.93 12.68 1.98
CA LYS A 244 4.21 13.16 0.80
C LYS A 244 3.58 12.02 0.00
N TYR A 245 4.04 10.78 0.20
CA TYR A 245 3.54 9.64 -0.53
C TYR A 245 2.34 8.99 0.18
N ASP A 246 1.21 8.94 -0.51
CA ASP A 246 0.10 8.07 -0.13
C ASP A 246 0.39 6.62 -0.54
N ALA A 247 1.35 6.01 0.18
CA ALA A 247 1.79 4.65 -0.12
C ALA A 247 0.71 3.63 0.21
N PRO A 248 0.57 2.56 -0.61
CA PRO A 248 -0.32 1.45 -0.29
C PRO A 248 -0.01 0.85 1.08
N ALA A 249 -1.06 0.43 1.81
CA ALA A 249 -0.97 -0.23 3.10
C ALA A 249 -0.28 0.58 4.22
N SER A 250 -0.26 1.91 4.11
CA SER A 250 0.23 2.82 5.15
C SER A 250 -0.81 3.20 6.21
N THR A 251 -2.03 2.64 6.13
CA THR A 251 -3.14 2.93 7.05
C THR A 251 -3.02 2.19 8.38
N THR A 252 -3.72 2.66 9.41
CA THR A 252 -3.67 2.12 10.79
C THR A 252 -4.02 0.63 10.92
N LEU A 253 -4.72 0.04 9.94
CA LEU A 253 -5.10 -1.37 9.92
C LEU A 253 -4.12 -2.24 9.11
N SER A 254 -2.97 -1.68 8.76
CA SER A 254 -1.91 -2.35 8.00
C SER A 254 -0.52 -1.97 8.50
N ALA A 255 -0.34 -0.74 9.00
CA ALA A 255 0.94 -0.21 9.44
C ALA A 255 1.01 -0.07 10.97
N VAL A 256 2.15 -0.47 11.54
CA VAL A 256 2.51 -0.23 12.95
C VAL A 256 3.83 0.54 12.98
N LEU A 257 3.85 1.75 13.56
CA LEU A 257 5.02 2.62 13.50
C LEU A 257 6.23 1.99 14.22
N LEU A 258 7.42 2.17 13.66
CA LEU A 258 8.66 1.65 14.24
C LEU A 258 8.90 2.19 15.64
N ASP A 259 8.68 3.49 15.84
CA ASP A 259 8.85 4.13 17.15
C ASP A 259 7.86 3.61 18.19
N ASP A 260 6.62 3.31 17.80
CA ASP A 260 5.63 2.70 18.69
C ASP A 260 6.04 1.27 19.07
N VAL A 261 6.59 0.49 18.11
CA VAL A 261 7.13 -0.85 18.39
C VAL A 261 8.26 -0.80 19.40
N ILE A 262 9.22 0.11 19.19
CA ILE A 262 10.34 0.32 20.12
C ILE A 262 9.81 0.71 21.51
N ASN A 263 8.94 1.71 21.59
CA ASN A 263 8.35 2.17 22.85
C ASN A 263 7.59 1.05 23.57
N ASN A 264 6.76 0.28 22.86
CA ASN A 264 6.00 -0.81 23.44
C ASN A 264 6.90 -1.90 24.05
N LEU A 265 8.01 -2.23 23.39
CA LEU A 265 8.98 -3.21 23.89
C LEU A 265 9.83 -2.69 25.06
N GLN A 266 10.12 -1.38 25.09
CA GLN A 266 10.76 -0.73 26.24
C GLN A 266 9.85 -0.75 27.47
N LEU A 267 8.54 -0.60 27.29
CA LEU A 267 7.54 -0.63 28.38
C LEU A 267 7.22 -2.05 28.84
N VAL A 268 7.03 -2.98 27.91
CA VAL A 268 6.67 -4.38 28.18
C VAL A 268 7.53 -5.29 27.31
N PRO A 269 8.53 -5.99 27.87
CA PRO A 269 9.54 -6.73 27.10
C PRO A 269 9.02 -7.78 26.12
N ASP A 270 7.81 -8.30 26.32
CA ASP A 270 7.14 -9.28 25.47
C ASP A 270 5.77 -8.79 24.97
N TYR A 271 5.60 -7.48 24.83
CA TYR A 271 4.33 -6.82 24.44
C TYR A 271 3.63 -7.54 23.28
N TYR A 272 4.33 -7.73 22.15
CA TYR A 272 3.75 -8.27 20.93
C TYR A 272 3.43 -9.76 21.00
N LYS A 273 4.00 -10.49 21.96
CA LYS A 273 3.63 -11.88 22.25
C LYS A 273 2.29 -11.99 22.99
N LYS A 274 1.81 -10.90 23.60
CA LYS A 274 0.61 -10.87 24.44
C LYS A 274 -0.53 -10.04 23.84
N SER A 275 -0.20 -8.95 23.16
CA SER A 275 -1.18 -7.99 22.67
C SER A 275 -2.15 -8.59 21.65
N THR A 276 -3.38 -8.11 21.62
CA THR A 276 -4.27 -8.31 20.46
C THR A 276 -3.84 -7.37 19.35
N LEU A 277 -3.56 -7.90 18.16
CA LEU A 277 -3.18 -7.12 17.00
C LEU A 277 -4.34 -7.08 16.00
N THR A 278 -4.64 -5.89 15.51
CA THR A 278 -5.76 -5.66 14.59
C THR A 278 -5.25 -5.40 13.19
N PHE A 279 -5.81 -6.09 12.20
CA PHE A 279 -5.45 -5.93 10.79
C PHE A 279 -6.67 -6.17 9.88
N THR A 280 -6.51 -5.91 8.59
CA THR A 280 -7.57 -6.20 7.59
C THR A 280 -7.17 -7.25 6.59
N ARG A 281 -8.15 -8.03 6.13
CA ARG A 281 -8.02 -9.02 5.05
C ARG A 281 -9.17 -8.92 4.06
N LYS A 282 -8.90 -9.24 2.80
CA LYS A 282 -9.92 -9.26 1.75
C LYS A 282 -10.86 -10.45 1.93
N ALA A 283 -12.06 -10.37 1.37
CA ALA A 283 -13.05 -11.44 1.36
C ALA A 283 -12.48 -12.80 0.90
N SER A 284 -11.67 -12.81 -0.16
CA SER A 284 -11.04 -14.02 -0.72
C SER A 284 -9.77 -14.48 0.01
N ASP A 285 -9.31 -13.75 1.03
CA ASP A 285 -8.03 -14.05 1.68
C ASP A 285 -8.13 -15.32 2.53
N LYS A 286 -7.21 -16.26 2.32
CA LYS A 286 -7.21 -17.54 3.02
C LYS A 286 -7.06 -17.40 4.54
N LEU A 287 -6.35 -16.38 5.03
CA LEU A 287 -6.25 -16.15 6.47
C LEU A 287 -7.60 -15.74 7.05
N LEU A 288 -8.38 -14.90 6.35
CA LEU A 288 -9.74 -14.55 6.78
C LEU A 288 -10.65 -15.79 6.85
N GLU A 289 -10.56 -16.66 5.84
CA GLU A 289 -11.29 -17.94 5.82
C GLU A 289 -10.98 -18.78 7.08
N MET A 290 -9.70 -18.96 7.41
CA MET A 290 -9.28 -19.72 8.59
C MET A 290 -9.79 -19.09 9.91
N PHE A 291 -9.80 -17.76 10.03
CA PHE A 291 -10.39 -17.08 11.19
C PHE A 291 -11.91 -17.29 11.30
N ARG A 292 -12.62 -17.32 10.16
CA ARG A 292 -14.07 -17.63 10.13
C ARG A 292 -14.35 -19.08 10.50
N GLU A 293 -13.54 -20.03 10.02
CA GLU A 293 -13.63 -21.44 10.36
C GLU A 293 -13.41 -21.68 11.86
N ALA A 294 -12.48 -20.94 12.47
CA ALA A 294 -12.23 -20.95 13.91
C ALA A 294 -13.28 -20.17 14.73
N GLY A 295 -14.31 -19.60 14.10
CA GLY A 295 -15.37 -18.84 14.78
C GLY A 295 -14.89 -17.51 15.38
N ARG A 296 -13.82 -16.92 14.85
CA ARG A 296 -13.25 -15.63 15.30
C ARG A 296 -13.76 -14.42 14.52
N CYS A 297 -14.45 -14.65 13.40
CA CYS A 297 -15.06 -13.62 12.57
C CYS A 297 -16.42 -14.10 12.06
N GLU A 298 -17.33 -13.16 11.82
CA GLU A 298 -18.60 -13.45 11.15
C GLU A 298 -18.36 -13.89 9.69
N LYS A 299 -19.22 -14.78 9.19
CA LYS A 299 -19.19 -15.22 7.80
C LYS A 299 -19.81 -14.17 6.91
#